data_AF-A0A024QHW6-F1
#
_entry.id   AF-A0A024QHW6-F1
#
_cell.length_a   1.000
_cell.length_b   1.000
_cell.length_c   1.000
_cell.angle_alpha   90.00
_cell.angle_beta   90.00
_cell.angle_gamma   90.00
#
_symmetry.space_group_name_H-M   'P 1'
#
loop_
_entity.id
_entity.type
_entity.pdbx_description
1 polymer ?
#
loop_
_entity_poly.entity_id
_entity_poly.type
_entity_poly.pdbx_seq_one_letter_code
_entity_poly.pdbx_strand_id
1 'polypeptide(L)'
;MNEELKQLAQDFIILPFAVKVFEQDKILFKKSKQSIVYQSMIDAVLERIKKDMSATKQKLYTKYHLDIKRIGNTTYRWNSKGNSGVIEYSSEELKEMTNQAMKRYMKGTDFEVKDY
;
A
#
# COMPACT_ATOMS: atom_id res chain seq x y z
N MET A 1 -0.19 11.40 -17.78
CA MET A 1 -1.02 11.32 -16.55
C MET A 1 -0.80 12.59 -15.73
N ASN A 2 -1.86 13.14 -15.13
CA ASN A 2 -1.72 14.22 -14.15
C ASN A 2 -1.14 13.68 -12.83
N GLU A 3 -0.66 14.56 -11.95
CA GLU A 3 0.05 14.16 -10.72
C GLU A 3 -0.84 13.37 -9.75
N GLU A 4 -2.12 13.73 -9.61
CA GLU A 4 -3.08 12.97 -8.79
C GLU A 4 -3.22 11.52 -9.26
N LEU A 5 -3.35 11.29 -10.58
CA LEU A 5 -3.49 9.95 -11.14
C LEU A 5 -2.20 9.14 -11.04
N LYS A 6 -1.02 9.79 -11.15
CA LYS A 6 0.27 9.15 -10.89
C LYS A 6 0.34 8.66 -9.45
N GLN A 7 -0.02 9.51 -8.49
CA GLN A 7 -0.02 9.15 -7.08
C GLN A 7 -0.99 7.99 -6.79
N LEU A 8 -2.21 8.03 -7.33
CA LEU A 8 -3.18 6.93 -7.17
C LEU A 8 -2.68 5.62 -7.78
N ALA A 9 -2.03 5.67 -8.95
CA ALA A 9 -1.44 4.50 -9.58
C ALA A 9 -0.29 3.91 -8.74
N GLN A 10 0.58 4.78 -8.20
CA GLN A 10 1.66 4.37 -7.31
C GLN A 10 1.12 3.76 -6.02
N ASP A 11 0.15 4.40 -5.35
CA ASP A 11 -0.48 3.85 -4.14
C ASP A 11 -1.15 2.50 -4.44
N PHE A 12 -1.81 2.33 -5.58
CA PHE A 12 -2.37 1.04 -6.00
C PHE A 12 -1.32 -0.06 -6.13
N ILE A 13 -0.12 0.28 -6.60
CA ILE A 13 0.99 -0.66 -6.75
C ILE A 13 1.65 -0.96 -5.40
N ILE A 14 1.90 0.05 -4.58
CA ILE A 14 2.79 -0.04 -3.40
C ILE A 14 2.05 -0.46 -2.13
N LEU A 15 0.81 -0.02 -1.91
CA LEU A 15 0.08 -0.34 -0.68
C LEU A 15 -0.06 -1.86 -0.42
N PRO A 16 -0.30 -2.73 -1.42
CA PRO A 16 -0.25 -4.18 -1.22
C PRO A 16 1.08 -4.72 -0.68
N PHE A 17 2.22 -4.11 -1.04
CA PHE A 17 3.53 -4.49 -0.49
C PHE A 17 3.64 -4.07 0.96
N ALA A 18 3.25 -2.83 1.28
CA ALA A 18 3.26 -2.35 2.66
C ALA A 18 2.41 -3.22 3.59
N VAL A 19 1.22 -3.65 3.15
CA VAL A 19 0.37 -4.61 3.89
C VAL A 19 1.12 -5.90 4.18
N LYS A 20 1.74 -6.50 3.16
CA LYS A 20 2.48 -7.77 3.34
C LYS A 20 3.63 -7.64 4.33
N VAL A 21 4.36 -6.53 4.29
CA VAL A 21 5.46 -6.29 5.24
C VAL A 21 4.91 -6.14 6.66
N PHE A 22 3.89 -5.32 6.87
CA PHE A 22 3.27 -5.17 8.20
C PHE A 22 2.65 -6.47 8.72
N GLU A 23 2.07 -7.31 7.87
CA GLU A 23 1.57 -8.64 8.25
C GLU A 23 2.71 -9.57 8.68
N GLN A 24 3.86 -9.52 8.01
CA GLN A 24 5.06 -10.26 8.42
C GLN A 24 5.61 -9.74 9.75
N ASP A 25 5.71 -8.42 9.93
CA ASP A 25 6.15 -7.79 11.17
C ASP A 25 5.24 -8.23 12.32
N LYS A 26 3.91 -8.21 12.14
CA LYS A 26 2.96 -8.68 13.15
C LYS A 26 3.26 -10.11 13.61
N ILE A 27 3.61 -11.02 12.68
CA ILE A 27 3.96 -12.41 13.01
C ILE A 27 5.26 -12.49 13.81
N LEU A 28 6.27 -11.68 13.46
CA LEU A 28 7.55 -11.65 14.16
C LEU A 28 7.38 -11.10 15.59
N PHE A 29 6.60 -10.03 15.76
CA PHE A 29 6.37 -9.38 17.05
C PHE A 29 5.39 -10.13 17.97
N LYS A 30 4.63 -11.10 17.46
CA LYS A 30 3.80 -11.99 18.29
C LYS A 30 4.59 -12.76 19.36
N LYS A 31 5.90 -12.93 19.17
CA LYS A 31 6.76 -13.68 20.11
C LYS A 31 7.39 -12.80 21.21
N SER A 32 7.17 -11.48 21.21
CA SER A 32 7.83 -10.55 22.14
C SER A 32 6.91 -10.10 23.30
N LYS A 33 7.50 -9.71 24.44
CA LYS A 33 6.75 -9.21 25.63
C LYS A 33 6.11 -7.83 25.42
N GLN A 34 6.56 -7.06 24.43
CA GLN A 34 6.00 -5.74 24.05
C GLN A 34 4.91 -5.86 22.96
N SER A 35 4.43 -7.09 22.75
CA SER A 35 3.51 -7.52 21.70
C SER A 35 2.27 -6.64 21.57
N ILE A 36 1.61 -6.29 22.68
CA ILE A 36 0.24 -5.77 22.65
C ILE A 36 0.14 -4.35 22.05
N VAL A 37 0.99 -3.42 22.51
CA VAL A 37 1.00 -2.04 22.01
C VAL A 37 1.38 -2.01 20.54
N TYR A 38 2.44 -2.74 20.18
CA TYR A 38 2.94 -2.77 18.80
C TYR A 38 1.95 -3.46 17.84
N GLN A 39 1.30 -4.53 18.28
CA GLN A 39 0.23 -5.18 17.50
C GLN A 39 -0.97 -4.27 17.31
N SER A 40 -1.37 -3.53 18.34
CA SER A 40 -2.49 -2.58 18.24
C SER A 40 -2.18 -1.47 17.24
N MET A 41 -0.96 -0.94 17.24
CA MET A 41 -0.49 0.02 16.24
C MET A 41 -0.49 -0.58 14.83
N ILE A 42 0.10 -1.77 14.63
CA ILE A 42 0.12 -2.42 13.31
C ILE A 42 -1.31 -2.65 12.81
N ASP A 43 -2.23 -3.07 13.68
CA ASP A 43 -3.61 -3.32 13.30
C ASP A 43 -4.31 -2.06 12.82
N ALA A 44 -4.16 -0.95 13.55
CA ALA A 44 -4.69 0.36 13.13
C ALA A 44 -4.09 0.80 11.78
N VAL A 45 -2.79 0.62 11.59
CA VAL A 45 -2.10 0.94 10.33
C VAL A 45 -2.63 0.07 9.18
N LEU A 46 -2.78 -1.23 9.39
CA LEU A 46 -3.30 -2.17 8.39
C LEU A 46 -4.74 -1.84 8.00
N GLU A 47 -5.60 -1.51 8.96
CA GLU A 47 -6.99 -1.10 8.70
C GLU A 47 -7.03 0.16 7.84
N ARG A 48 -6.22 1.16 8.19
CA ARG A 48 -6.13 2.41 7.42
C ARG A 48 -5.63 2.17 5.99
N ILE A 49 -4.55 1.39 5.82
CA ILE A 49 -4.04 1.06 4.49
C ILE A 49 -5.10 0.32 3.67
N LYS A 50 -5.81 -0.65 4.24
CA LYS A 50 -6.86 -1.41 3.53
C LYS A 50 -8.03 -0.52 3.09
N LYS A 51 -8.42 0.44 3.92
CA LYS A 51 -9.44 1.45 3.58
C LYS A 51 -8.98 2.31 2.41
N ASP A 52 -7.76 2.83 2.46
CA ASP A 52 -7.19 3.67 1.41
C ASP A 52 -6.99 2.88 0.10
N MET A 53 -6.56 1.63 0.16
CA MET A 53 -6.47 0.74 -1.00
C MET A 53 -7.83 0.60 -1.70
N SER A 54 -8.90 0.39 -0.92
CA SER A 54 -10.25 0.24 -1.45
C SER A 54 -10.73 1.54 -2.09
N ALA A 55 -10.49 2.68 -1.45
CA ALA A 55 -10.83 4.00 -1.98
C ALA A 55 -10.03 4.34 -3.26
N THR A 56 -8.73 4.05 -3.29
CA THR A 56 -7.86 4.23 -4.46
C THR A 56 -8.34 3.37 -5.61
N LYS A 57 -8.63 2.08 -5.36
CA LYS A 57 -9.18 1.16 -6.36
C LYS A 57 -10.49 1.69 -6.94
N GLN A 58 -11.41 2.15 -6.08
CA GLN A 58 -12.68 2.71 -6.52
C GLN A 58 -12.51 3.97 -7.38
N LYS A 59 -11.62 4.90 -6.97
CA LYS A 59 -11.32 6.11 -7.73
C LYS A 59 -10.71 5.80 -9.09
N LEU A 60 -9.73 4.89 -9.13
CA LEU A 60 -9.06 4.48 -10.38
C LEU A 60 -10.05 3.93 -11.39
N TYR A 61 -10.92 2.99 -11.00
CA TYR A 61 -11.87 2.38 -11.92
C TYR A 61 -13.06 3.28 -12.27
N THR A 62 -13.62 4.00 -11.30
CA THR A 62 -14.88 4.75 -11.49
C THR A 62 -14.64 6.12 -12.08
N LYS A 63 -13.66 6.87 -11.56
CA LYS A 63 -13.41 8.28 -11.95
C LYS A 63 -12.46 8.35 -13.15
N TYR A 64 -11.37 7.60 -13.12
CA TYR A 64 -10.31 7.68 -14.13
C TYR A 64 -10.38 6.56 -15.18
N HIS A 65 -11.23 5.55 -14.97
CA HIS A 65 -11.33 4.36 -15.81
C HIS A 65 -9.95 3.76 -16.13
N LEU A 66 -9.06 3.76 -15.14
CA LEU A 66 -7.69 3.27 -15.23
C LEU A 66 -7.64 1.86 -14.64
N ASP A 67 -7.29 0.88 -15.47
CA ASP A 67 -7.01 -0.49 -15.05
C ASP A 67 -5.49 -0.70 -15.01
N ILE A 68 -4.98 -1.11 -13.84
CA ILE A 68 -3.56 -1.40 -13.64
C ILE A 68 -3.42 -2.89 -13.31
N LYS A 69 -2.60 -3.60 -14.08
CA LYS A 69 -2.32 -5.02 -13.91
C LYS A 69 -0.83 -5.27 -13.83
N ARG A 70 -0.42 -6.08 -12.86
CA ARG A 70 0.95 -6.57 -12.79
C ARG A 70 1.19 -7.59 -13.90
N ILE A 71 2.23 -7.40 -14.70
CA ILE A 71 2.61 -8.28 -15.82
C ILE A 71 3.97 -8.94 -15.62
N GLY A 72 4.76 -8.48 -14.66
CA GLY A 72 6.05 -9.05 -14.29
C GLY A 72 6.39 -8.79 -12.82
N ASN A 73 7.62 -9.07 -12.43
CA ASN A 73 8.05 -8.87 -11.03
C ASN A 73 8.02 -7.40 -10.64
N THR A 74 8.47 -6.51 -11.51
CA THR A 74 8.52 -5.06 -11.25
C THR A 74 7.82 -4.24 -12.33
N THR A 75 7.04 -4.91 -13.18
CA THR A 75 6.44 -4.34 -14.38
C THR A 75 4.92 -4.39 -14.31
N TYR A 76 4.28 -3.27 -14.64
CA TYR A 76 2.84 -3.05 -14.55
C TYR A 76 2.32 -2.47 -15.85
N ARG A 77 1.24 -3.03 -16.39
CA ARG A 77 0.51 -2.46 -17.52
C ARG A 77 -0.63 -1.62 -17.00
N TRP A 78 -0.80 -0.42 -17.55
CA TRP A 78 -1.97 0.40 -17.31
C TRP A 78 -2.74 0.63 -18.60
N ASN A 79 -4.06 0.63 -18.50
CA ASN A 79 -4.98 0.87 -19.61
C ASN A 79 -6.06 1.88 -19.19
N SER A 80 -6.31 2.90 -20.01
CA SER A 80 -7.39 3.87 -19.80
C SER A 80 -7.93 4.38 -21.13
N LYS A 81 -9.25 4.22 -21.35
CA LYS A 81 -10.01 4.76 -22.49
C LYS A 81 -9.26 4.74 -23.84
N GLY A 82 -8.69 3.59 -24.21
CA GLY A 82 -7.98 3.38 -25.49
C GLY A 82 -6.48 3.70 -25.48
N ASN A 83 -5.96 4.29 -24.40
CA ASN A 83 -4.53 4.42 -24.17
C ASN A 83 -4.03 3.30 -23.28
N SER A 84 -2.84 2.79 -23.58
CA SER A 84 -2.16 1.80 -22.77
C SER A 84 -0.69 2.13 -22.63
N GLY A 85 -0.10 1.76 -21.50
CA GLY A 85 1.33 1.88 -21.30
C GLY A 85 1.86 0.86 -20.31
N VAL A 86 3.18 0.84 -20.17
CA VAL A 86 3.88 0.02 -19.21
C VAL A 86 4.63 0.93 -18.25
N ILE A 87 4.55 0.62 -16.97
CA ILE A 87 5.34 1.20 -15.90
C ILE A 87 6.27 0.10 -15.43
N GLU A 88 7.57 0.37 -15.51
CA GLU A 88 8.60 -0.51 -14.99
C GLU A 88 9.32 0.20 -13.86
N TYR A 89 9.54 -0.55 -12.79
CA TYR A 89 10.35 -0.13 -11.66
C TYR A 89 11.54 -1.09 -11.53
N SER A 90 12.60 -0.62 -10.91
CA SER A 90 13.61 -1.49 -10.31
C SER A 90 13.09 -2.05 -8.98
N SER A 91 13.69 -3.15 -8.53
CA SER A 91 13.39 -3.71 -7.21
C SER A 91 13.71 -2.73 -6.06
N GLU A 92 14.75 -1.90 -6.24
CA GLU A 92 15.16 -0.90 -5.26
C GLU A 92 14.15 0.24 -5.15
N GLU A 93 13.63 0.73 -6.28
CA GLU A 93 12.57 1.74 -6.30
C GLU A 93 11.31 1.25 -5.62
N LEU A 94 10.86 0.03 -5.91
CA LEU A 94 9.69 -0.55 -5.23
C LEU A 94 9.91 -0.67 -3.73
N LYS A 95 11.11 -1.08 -3.31
CA LYS A 95 11.47 -1.19 -1.90
C LYS A 95 11.44 0.18 -1.21
N GLU A 96 12.05 1.19 -1.83
CA GLU A 96 12.10 2.53 -1.26
C GLU A 96 10.71 3.18 -1.19
N MET A 97 9.92 3.07 -2.26
CA MET A 97 8.53 3.54 -2.26
C MET A 97 7.70 2.83 -1.18
N THR A 98 7.90 1.52 -0.98
CA THR A 98 7.24 0.76 0.09
C THR A 98 7.66 1.28 1.46
N ASN A 99 8.96 1.50 1.70
CA ASN A 99 9.45 2.06 2.96
C ASN A 99 8.86 3.45 3.25
N GLN A 100 8.77 4.30 2.23
CA GLN A 100 8.19 5.64 2.36
C GLN A 100 6.70 5.57 2.70
N ALA A 101 5.94 4.70 2.02
CA ALA A 101 4.53 4.46 2.32
C ALA A 101 4.36 3.97 3.76
N MET A 102 5.14 2.97 4.19
CA MET A 102 5.10 2.46 5.57
C MET A 102 5.35 3.57 6.60
N LYS A 103 6.40 4.38 6.42
CA LYS A 103 6.71 5.51 7.30
C LYS A 103 5.57 6.53 7.37
N ARG A 104 4.94 6.84 6.22
CA ARG A 104 3.79 7.75 6.12
C ARG A 104 2.62 7.24 6.95
N TYR A 105 2.28 5.96 6.82
CA TYR A 105 1.17 5.37 7.55
C TYR A 105 1.46 5.22 9.04
N MET A 106 2.66 4.83 9.44
CA MET A 106 3.03 4.72 10.85
C MET A 106 2.96 6.08 11.56
N LYS A 107 3.51 7.14 10.95
CA LYS A 107 3.53 8.48 11.58
C LYS A 107 2.16 9.13 11.71
N GLY A 108 1.23 8.82 10.80
CA GLY A 108 -0.06 9.49 10.74
C GLY A 108 -1.20 8.71 11.39
N THR A 109 -0.95 7.54 11.99
CA THR A 109 -2.02 6.65 12.48
C THR A 109 -2.08 6.68 13.99
N ASP A 110 -3.17 7.23 14.50
CA ASP A 110 -3.54 7.09 15.91
C ASP A 110 -4.05 5.67 16.17
N PHE A 111 -3.77 5.13 17.35
CA PHE A 111 -4.21 3.80 17.73
C PHE A 111 -4.50 3.73 19.23
N GLU A 112 -5.45 2.88 19.59
CA GLU A 112 -5.73 2.50 20.96
C GLU A 112 -5.11 1.15 21.26
N VAL A 113 -4.56 0.99 22.45
CA VAL A 113 -4.00 -0.29 22.89
C VAL A 113 -5.16 -1.20 23.28
N LYS A 114 -5.28 -2.35 22.60
CA LYS A 114 -6.29 -3.35 22.93
C LYS A 114 -5.85 -4.13 24.17
N ASP A 115 -6.75 -4.29 25.13
CA ASP A 115 -6.57 -5.26 26.21
C ASP A 115 -6.85 -6.66 25.65
N TYR A 116 -5.83 -7.51 25.60
CA TYR A 116 -5.92 -8.90 25.10
C TYR A 116 -5.97 -9.91 26.25
#